data_AF-A0A0P9DVA8-F1
#
_entry.id   AF-A0A0P9DVA8-F1
#
_cell.length_a   1.000
_cell.length_b   1.000
_cell.length_c   1.000
_cell.angle_alpha   90.00
_cell.angle_beta   90.00
_cell.angle_gamma   90.00
#
_symmetry.space_group_name_H-M   'P 1'
#
loop_
_entity.id
_entity.type
_entity.pdbx_description
1 polymer ?
#
loop_
_entity_poly.entity_id
_entity_poly.type
_entity_poly.pdbx_seq_one_letter_code
_entity_poly.pdbx_strand_id
1 'polypeptide(L)' 'MNRIVDWSANPKKLEAAIEEKLNGTRRLLSRDVMHIIYRLGLRFLLVPVSAKTNEGLINLSAALERILAGGEKFTF' A
#
# COMPACT_ATOMS: atom_id res chain seq x y z
N MET A 1 -0.89 -9.41 10.10
CA MET A 1 0.14 -8.58 9.45
C MET A 1 0.56 -9.11 8.07
N ASN A 2 0.97 -10.39 7.95
CA ASN A 2 1.53 -10.95 6.71
C ASN A 2 0.65 -10.78 5.45
N ARG A 3 -0.67 -10.94 5.58
CA ARG A 3 -1.59 -10.79 4.43
C ARG A 3 -1.59 -9.38 3.83
N ILE A 4 -1.40 -8.33 4.64
CA ILE A 4 -1.39 -6.94 4.17
C ILE A 4 -0.14 -6.71 3.32
N VAL A 5 1.02 -7.24 3.75
CA VAL A 5 2.26 -7.20 2.98
C VAL A 5 2.07 -7.90 1.64
N ASP A 6 1.52 -9.12 1.66
CA ASP A 6 1.22 -9.90 0.45
C ASP A 6 0.26 -9.18 -0.51
N TRP A 7 -0.80 -8.55 0.00
CA TRP A 7 -1.76 -7.79 -0.80
C TRP A 7 -1.16 -6.53 -1.39
N SER A 8 -0.29 -5.83 -0.64
CA SER A 8 0.41 -4.64 -1.12
C SER A 8 1.43 -4.95 -2.21
N ALA A 9 2.05 -6.13 -2.16
CA ALA A 9 3.06 -6.57 -3.11
C ALA A 9 2.46 -7.26 -4.35
N ASN A 10 1.27 -7.86 -4.24
CA ASN A 10 0.67 -8.63 -5.32
C ASN A 10 -0.85 -8.39 -5.45
N PRO A 11 -1.31 -7.60 -6.45
CA PRO A 11 -2.73 -7.38 -6.74
C PRO A 11 -3.57 -8.66 -6.80
N LYS A 12 -3.03 -9.73 -7.39
CA LYS A 12 -3.77 -10.98 -7.56
C LYS A 12 -4.05 -11.68 -6.23
N LYS A 13 -3.18 -11.51 -5.23
CA LYS A 13 -3.41 -12.04 -3.88
C LYS A 13 -4.54 -11.29 -3.17
N LEU A 14 -4.68 -9.98 -3.42
CA LEU A 14 -5.80 -9.20 -2.90
C LEU A 14 -7.10 -9.55 -3.62
N GLU A 15 -7.06 -9.68 -4.94
CA GLU A 15 -8.20 -10.10 -5.76
C GLU A 15 -8.75 -11.44 -5.32
N ALA A 16 -7.89 -12.45 -5.20
CA ALA A 16 -8.27 -13.79 -4.73
C ALA A 16 -8.92 -13.74 -3.34
N ALA A 17 -8.41 -12.92 -2.43
CA ALA A 17 -8.99 -12.76 -1.09
C ALA A 17 -10.35 -12.06 -1.11
N ILE A 18 -10.60 -11.14 -2.05
CA ILE A 18 -11.90 -10.51 -2.27
C ILE A 18 -12.90 -11.55 -2.78
N GLU A 19 -12.51 -12.34 -3.78
CA GLU A 19 -13.35 -13.38 -4.38
C GLU A 19 -13.69 -14.49 -3.38
N GLU A 20 -12.74 -14.88 -2.52
CA GLU A 20 -12.92 -15.93 -1.51
C GLU A 20 -13.84 -15.49 -0.36
N LYS A 21 -13.71 -14.23 0.09
CA LYS A 21 -14.32 -13.78 1.36
C LYS A 21 -15.62 -13.00 1.22
N LEU A 22 -15.84 -12.38 0.07
CA LEU A 22 -16.99 -11.52 -0.15
C LEU A 22 -17.93 -12.17 -1.17
N ASN A 23 -19.19 -11.78 -1.12
CA ASN A 23 -20.20 -12.21 -2.07
C ASN A 23 -21.10 -11.05 -2.49
N GLY A 24 -21.96 -11.30 -3.49
CA GLY A 24 -22.92 -10.33 -4.01
C GLY A 24 -22.29 -8.98 -4.37
N THR A 25 -23.00 -7.90 -4.06
CA THR A 25 -22.60 -6.53 -4.37
C THR A 25 -21.33 -6.09 -3.66
N ARG A 26 -21.06 -6.59 -2.45
CA ARG A 26 -19.84 -6.23 -1.71
C ARG A 26 -18.59 -6.72 -2.43
N ARG A 27 -18.63 -7.95 -2.96
CA ARG A 27 -17.55 -8.51 -3.77
C ARG A 27 -17.27 -7.66 -5.00
N LEU A 28 -18.32 -7.33 -5.75
CA LEU A 28 -18.23 -6.52 -6.97
C LEU A 28 -17.62 -5.15 -6.68
N LEU A 29 -18.17 -4.42 -5.69
CA LEU A 29 -17.65 -3.11 -5.28
C LEU A 29 -16.18 -3.17 -4.85
N SER A 30 -15.81 -4.13 -3.99
CA SER A 30 -14.42 -4.24 -3.53
C SER A 30 -13.45 -4.57 -4.65
N ARG A 31 -13.84 -5.46 -5.59
CA ARG A 31 -13.03 -5.80 -6.77
C ARG A 31 -12.84 -4.58 -7.68
N ASP A 32 -13.92 -3.85 -7.96
CA ASP A 32 -13.86 -2.71 -8.88
C ASP A 32 -13.05 -1.56 -8.29
N VAL A 33 -13.20 -1.28 -6.98
CA VAL A 33 -12.35 -0.32 -6.25
C VAL A 33 -10.88 -0.73 -6.32
N MET A 34 -10.58 -2.02 -6.10
CA MET A 34 -9.22 -2.54 -6.23
C MET A 34 -8.65 -2.26 -7.62
N HIS A 35 -9.38 -2.62 -8.68
CA HIS A 35 -8.92 -2.35 -10.06
C HIS A 35 -8.72 -0.87 -10.34
N ILE A 36 -9.59 0.02 -9.83
CA ILE A 36 -9.44 1.48 -9.97
C ILE A 36 -8.12 1.95 -9.33
N ILE A 37 -7.85 1.55 -8.07
CA ILE A 37 -6.59 1.89 -7.37
C ILE A 37 -5.37 1.46 -8.19
N TYR A 38 -5.40 0.24 -8.75
CA TYR A 38 -4.29 -0.29 -9.56
C TYR A 38 -4.10 0.44 -10.89
N ARG A 39 -5.20 0.81 -11.56
CA ARG A 39 -5.19 1.56 -12.83
C ARG A 39 -4.72 3.01 -12.64
N LEU A 40 -5.08 3.63 -11.53
CA LEU A 40 -4.63 4.99 -11.18
C LEU A 40 -3.15 5.05 -10.75
N GLY A 41 -2.48 3.90 -10.63
CA GLY A 41 -1.08 3.87 -10.20
C GLY A 41 -0.89 4.27 -8.74
N LEU A 42 -1.95 4.24 -7.93
CA LEU A 42 -1.93 4.52 -6.48
C LEU A 42 -1.33 3.33 -5.70
N ARG A 43 -0.14 2.92 -6.11
CA ARG A 43 0.61 1.79 -5.57
C ARG A 43 1.63 2.33 -4.59
N PHE A 44 1.33 2.19 -3.31
CA PHE A 44 2.27 2.54 -2.26
C PHE A 44 2.83 1.25 -1.69
N LEU A 45 4.13 1.02 -1.87
CA LEU A 45 4.82 -0.04 -1.15
C LEU A 45 4.79 0.32 0.34
N LEU A 46 4.52 -0.66 1.18
CA LEU A 46 4.59 -0.47 2.62
C LEU A 46 6.03 -0.17 3.03
N VAL A 47 6.21 0.84 3.88
CA VAL A 47 7.50 1.14 4.50
C VAL A 47 7.52 0.48 5.89
N PRO A 48 8.33 -0.57 6.11
CA PRO A 48 8.43 -1.19 7.42
C PRO A 48 9.16 -0.26 8.39
N VAL A 49 8.57 -0.01 9.55
CA VAL A 49 9.17 0.84 10.59
C VAL A 49 8.99 0.23 11.98
N SER A 50 9.90 0.56 12.89
CA SER A 50 9.80 0.26 14.31
C SER A 50 10.09 1.52 15.11
N ALA A 51 9.07 2.03 15.81
CA ALA A 51 9.25 3.19 16.70
C ALA A 51 10.09 2.86 17.94
N LYS A 52 10.22 1.57 18.31
CA LYS A 52 11.02 1.14 19.47
C LYS A 52 12.51 1.16 19.17
N THR A 53 12.89 0.74 17.96
CA THR A 53 14.29 0.62 17.52
C THR A 53 14.71 1.73 16.56
N ASN A 54 13.77 2.60 16.17
CA ASN A 54 13.91 3.62 15.12
C ASN A 54 14.23 3.07 13.72
N GLU A 55 14.14 1.76 13.52
CA GLU A 55 14.41 1.12 12.23
C GLU A 55 13.38 1.56 11.18
N GLY A 56 13.85 1.79 9.96
CA GLY A 56 13.02 2.14 8.82
C GLY A 56 12.51 3.59 8.78
N LEU A 57 12.68 4.39 9.83
CA LEU A 57 12.22 5.79 9.85
C LEU A 57 12.92 6.67 8.81
N ILE A 58 14.18 6.40 8.48
CA ILE A 58 14.89 7.08 7.37
C ILE A 58 14.22 6.75 6.02
N ASN A 59 13.86 5.49 5.80
CA ASN A 59 13.17 5.07 4.57
C ASN A 59 11.78 5.72 4.48
N LEU A 60 11.09 5.87 5.61
CA LEU A 60 9.81 6.57 5.69
C LEU A 60 9.98 8.05 5.33
N SER A 61 10.97 8.73 5.92
CA SER A 61 11.28 10.13 5.62
C SER A 61 11.55 10.33 4.12
N ALA A 62 12.42 9.51 3.53
CA ALA A 62 12.75 9.59 2.11
C ALA A 62 11.54 9.30 1.20
N ALA A 63 10.63 8.41 1.62
CA ALA A 63 9.39 8.17 0.89
C ALA A 63 8.46 9.39 0.93
N LEU A 64 8.35 10.05 2.09
CA LEU A 64 7.56 11.28 2.25
C LEU A 64 8.14 12.44 1.44
N GLU A 65 9.46 12.63 1.45
CA GLU A 65 10.17 13.64 0.64
C GLU A 65 9.87 13.47 -0.86
N ARG A 66 9.90 12.23 -1.37
CA ARG A 66 9.54 11.95 -2.77
C ARG A 66 8.09 12.31 -3.10
N ILE A 67 7.16 12.01 -2.20
CA ILE A 67 5.72 12.21 -2.45
C ILE A 67 5.35 13.68 -2.31
N LEU A 68 5.87 14.37 -1.30
CA LEU A 68 5.40 15.68 -0.87
C LEU A 68 6.28 16.82 -1.38
N ALA A 69 7.56 16.57 -1.64
CA ALA A 69 8.55 17.58 -2.07
C ALA A 69 9.28 17.19 -3.37
N GLY A 70 8.78 16.21 -4.12
CA GLY A 70 9.43 15.75 -5.36
C GLY A 70 10.81 15.13 -5.15
N GLY A 71 11.19 14.80 -3.91
CA GLY A 71 12.49 14.24 -3.55
C GLY A 71 13.45 15.22 -2.89
N GLU A 72 13.06 16.49 -2.70
CA GLU A 72 13.85 17.45 -1.92
C GLU A 72 13.72 17.19 -0.41
N LYS A 73 14.80 17.48 0.32
CA LYS A 73 14.80 17.34 1.78
C LYS A 73 13.93 18.41 2.42
N PHE A 74 13.16 17.99 3.43
CA PHE A 74 12.37 18.93 4.23
C PHE A 74 13.21 19.75 5.21
N THR A 75 14.32 19.19 5.68
CA THR A 75 15.18 19.78 6.70
C THR A 75 16.55 20.13 6.14
N PHE A 76 17.03 21.33 6.47
CA PHE A 76 18.39 21.82 6.21
C PHE A 76 19.39 21.25 7.21
#